data_AF-A0A4Q4HWD0-F1
#
_entry.id   AF-A0A4Q4HWD0-F1
#
_cell.length_a   1.000
_cell.length_b   1.000
_cell.length_c   1.000
_cell.angle_alpha   90.00
_cell.angle_beta   90.00
_cell.angle_gamma   90.00
#
_symmetry.space_group_name_H-M   'P 1'
#
loop_
_entity.id
_entity.type
_entity.pdbx_description
1 polymer ?
#
loop_
_entity_poly.entity_id
_entity_poly.type
_entity_poly.pdbx_seq_one_letter_code
_entity_poly.pdbx_strand_id
1 'polypeptide(L)'
;KKENTLRIIDATNGQMPEDRESLFWVNVKAIPAMDKAKTGENYLQFAIVSRIKLLYRPQGLVIPPEQAPGKLEFTRENGGLTLLNPTPYYLTVTDLKAGNKSLENTMVPPQGKVTVNIPGGYTGGDITYKTINDYGALTEQVRGVVK
;
A
#
# COMPACT_ATOMS: atom_id res chain seq x y z
N LYS A 1 13.32 -19.57 -20.85
CA LYS A 1 12.98 -18.67 -19.72
C LYS A 1 13.35 -19.42 -18.44
N LYS A 2 14.26 -18.91 -17.60
CA LYS A 2 14.59 -19.56 -16.31
C LYS A 2 13.67 -18.97 -15.25
N GLU A 3 12.99 -19.83 -14.51
CA GLU A 3 12.12 -19.46 -13.39
C GLU A 3 12.71 -20.05 -12.12
N ASN A 4 12.81 -19.24 -11.07
CA ASN A 4 13.24 -19.69 -9.74
C ASN A 4 12.21 -19.24 -8.73
N THR A 5 12.04 -20.03 -7.67
CA THR A 5 11.10 -19.74 -6.58
C THR A 5 11.84 -19.19 -5.37
N LEU A 6 11.44 -18.02 -4.89
CA LEU A 6 11.90 -17.48 -3.62
C LEU A 6 11.07 -18.08 -2.47
N ARG A 7 11.71 -18.41 -1.35
CA ARG A 7 11.04 -18.88 -0.13
C ARG A 7 11.23 -17.86 0.97
N ILE A 8 10.12 -17.47 1.60
CA ILE A 8 10.10 -16.59 2.77
C ILE A 8 9.87 -17.48 3.99
N ILE A 9 10.72 -17.36 5.00
CA ILE A 9 10.68 -18.16 6.23
C ILE A 9 10.25 -17.23 7.36
N ASP A 10 9.22 -17.62 8.10
CA ASP A 10 8.86 -16.93 9.34
C ASP A 10 9.91 -17.24 10.42
N ALA A 11 10.61 -16.20 10.86
CA ALA A 11 11.58 -16.24 11.95
C ALA A 11 11.20 -15.26 13.07
N THR A 12 9.93 -14.85 13.12
CA THR A 12 9.44 -13.87 14.10
C THR A 12 9.22 -14.49 15.48
N ASN A 13 9.20 -15.82 15.59
CA ASN A 13 9.03 -16.57 16.84
C ASN A 13 7.79 -16.15 17.64
N GLY A 14 6.70 -15.75 16.95
CA GLY A 14 5.46 -15.30 17.59
C GLY A 14 5.55 -13.94 18.28
N GLN A 15 6.57 -13.13 17.97
CA GLN A 15 6.77 -11.80 18.58
C GLN A 15 6.06 -10.66 17.82
N MET A 16 5.26 -11.00 16.82
CA MET A 16 4.50 -10.02 16.04
C MET A 16 3.18 -9.66 16.75
N PRO A 17 2.63 -8.46 16.51
CA PRO A 17 1.28 -8.12 16.96
C PRO A 17 0.25 -9.14 16.48
N GLU A 18 -0.58 -9.62 17.41
CA GLU A 18 -1.66 -10.58 17.13
C GLU A 18 -2.99 -9.88 16.78
N ASP A 19 -3.07 -8.57 17.00
CA ASP A 19 -4.29 -7.78 16.83
C ASP A 19 -4.37 -7.02 15.49
N ARG A 20 -3.28 -7.02 14.71
CA ARG A 20 -3.16 -6.27 13.45
C ARG A 20 -2.06 -6.78 12.53
N GLU A 21 -2.13 -6.40 11.27
CA GLU A 21 -1.05 -6.64 10.31
C GLU A 21 0.22 -5.88 10.65
N SER A 22 1.36 -6.44 10.25
CA SER A 22 2.66 -5.78 10.26
C SER A 22 3.24 -5.68 8.85
N LEU A 23 3.81 -4.51 8.53
CA LEU A 23 4.36 -4.22 7.21
C LEU A 23 5.86 -4.51 7.14
N PHE A 24 6.23 -5.36 6.18
CA PHE A 24 7.59 -5.61 5.73
C PHE A 24 7.74 -5.29 4.24
N TRP A 25 8.98 -5.34 3.76
CA TRP A 25 9.31 -5.17 2.34
C TRP A 25 10.22 -6.30 1.87
N VAL A 26 9.86 -6.94 0.77
CA VAL A 26 10.73 -7.85 0.03
C VAL A 26 11.49 -7.04 -1.01
N ASN A 27 12.81 -7.13 -0.98
CA ASN A 27 13.69 -6.49 -1.97
C ASN A 27 14.38 -7.57 -2.79
N VAL A 28 14.13 -7.60 -4.10
CA VAL A 28 14.78 -8.53 -5.05
C VAL A 28 15.69 -7.74 -5.97
N LYS A 29 17.00 -7.93 -5.84
CA LYS A 29 18.03 -7.22 -6.63
C LYS A 29 18.52 -8.11 -7.78
N ALA A 30 18.26 -7.68 -9.02
CA ALA A 30 18.80 -8.30 -10.22
C ALA A 30 20.11 -7.60 -10.62
N ILE A 31 21.22 -8.33 -10.53
CA ILE A 31 22.55 -7.84 -10.88
C ILE A 31 22.94 -8.44 -12.24
N PRO A 32 23.08 -7.62 -13.30
CA PRO A 32 23.54 -8.11 -14.58
C PRO A 32 25.03 -8.51 -14.50
N ALA A 33 25.42 -9.52 -15.29
CA ALA A 33 26.83 -9.83 -15.47
C ALA A 33 27.55 -8.69 -16.21
N MET A 34 28.85 -8.52 -15.95
CA MET A 34 29.67 -7.61 -16.74
C MET A 34 29.89 -8.18 -18.14
N ASP A 35 29.81 -7.31 -19.15
CA ASP A 35 30.10 -7.71 -20.52
C ASP A 35 31.61 -7.67 -20.76
N LYS A 36 32.22 -8.84 -20.91
CA LYS A 36 33.67 -8.96 -21.15
C LYS A 36 34.10 -8.29 -22.46
N ALA A 37 33.20 -8.15 -23.44
CA ALA A 37 33.49 -7.46 -24.68
C ALA A 37 33.70 -5.94 -24.49
N LYS A 38 33.22 -5.37 -23.38
CA LYS A 38 33.37 -3.95 -23.02
C LYS A 38 34.52 -3.67 -22.06
N THR A 39 35.46 -4.61 -21.94
CA THR A 39 36.61 -4.47 -21.05
C THR A 39 37.53 -3.37 -21.58
N GLY A 40 37.77 -2.32 -20.77
CA GLY A 40 38.57 -1.15 -21.16
C GLY A 40 37.74 0.04 -21.67
N GLU A 41 36.43 -0.09 -21.76
CA GLU A 41 35.51 1.00 -22.10
C GLU A 41 34.89 1.61 -20.84
N ASN A 42 34.58 2.92 -20.90
CA ASN A 42 33.75 3.56 -19.88
C ASN A 42 32.28 3.32 -20.20
N TYR A 43 31.59 2.56 -19.36
CA TYR A 43 30.15 2.34 -19.52
C TYR A 43 29.41 2.37 -18.18
N LEU A 44 28.12 2.71 -18.26
CA LEU A 44 27.19 2.71 -17.12
C LEU A 44 26.34 1.44 -17.14
N GLN A 45 26.28 0.76 -16.00
CA GLN A 45 25.48 -0.45 -15.82
C GLN A 45 24.50 -0.28 -14.66
N PHE A 46 23.25 -0.68 -14.89
CA PHE A 46 22.20 -0.59 -13.89
C PHE A 46 21.90 -1.96 -13.29
N ALA A 47 21.75 -2.01 -11.97
CA ALA A 47 21.10 -3.11 -11.26
C ALA A 47 19.67 -2.69 -10.92
N ILE A 48 18.71 -3.59 -11.09
CA ILE A 48 17.29 -3.31 -10.81
C ILE A 48 16.92 -3.91 -9.46
N VAL A 49 16.21 -3.15 -8.63
CA VAL A 49 15.64 -3.63 -7.37
C VAL A 49 14.13 -3.55 -7.44
N SER A 50 13.45 -4.70 -7.34
CA SER A 50 12.01 -4.76 -7.13
C SER A 50 11.72 -4.76 -5.64
N ARG A 51 10.95 -3.77 -5.16
CA ARG A 51 10.53 -3.64 -3.76
C ARG A 51 9.02 -3.84 -3.66
N ILE A 52 8.59 -4.90 -2.97
CA ILE A 52 7.19 -5.32 -2.87
C ILE A 52 6.81 -5.40 -1.39
N LYS A 53 5.58 -5.03 -1.04
CA LYS A 53 5.05 -5.12 0.33
C LYS A 53 4.91 -6.60 0.73
N LEU A 54 5.24 -6.91 1.98
CA LEU A 54 4.96 -8.19 2.62
C LEU A 54 4.19 -7.90 3.90
N LEU A 55 2.95 -8.35 3.97
CA LEU A 55 2.07 -8.13 5.13
C LEU A 55 2.08 -9.42 5.97
N TYR A 56 2.54 -9.31 7.21
CA TYR A 56 2.37 -10.37 8.20
C TYR A 56 0.96 -10.22 8.79
N ARG A 57 0.11 -11.23 8.59
CA ARG A 57 -1.29 -11.22 9.03
C ARG A 57 -1.51 -12.26 10.14
N PRO A 58 -1.85 -11.84 11.37
CA PRO A 58 -2.17 -12.79 12.43
C PRO A 58 -3.48 -13.53 12.13
N GLN A 59 -3.63 -14.72 12.71
CA GLN A 59 -4.87 -15.49 12.62
C GLN A 59 -5.94 -14.91 13.56
N GLY A 60 -7.21 -15.19 13.28
CA GLY A 60 -8.32 -14.85 14.19
C GLY A 60 -8.78 -13.38 14.16
N LEU A 61 -8.37 -12.59 13.17
CA LEU A 61 -8.89 -11.23 13.00
C LEU A 61 -10.40 -11.25 12.72
N VAL A 62 -11.15 -10.44 13.48
CA VAL A 62 -12.63 -10.45 13.49
C VAL A 62 -13.24 -9.98 12.16
N ILE A 63 -12.59 -9.01 11.50
CA ILE A 63 -13.09 -8.42 10.26
C ILE A 63 -12.49 -9.20 9.09
N PRO A 64 -13.27 -9.73 8.13
CA PRO A 64 -12.72 -10.31 6.91
C PRO A 64 -11.98 -9.25 6.06
N PRO A 65 -10.83 -9.58 5.42
CA PRO A 65 -10.05 -8.63 4.62
C PRO A 65 -10.87 -7.90 3.55
N GLU A 66 -11.83 -8.60 2.93
CA GLU A 66 -12.67 -8.09 1.85
C GLU A 66 -13.62 -6.98 2.30
N GLN A 67 -13.95 -6.96 3.60
CA GLN A 67 -14.82 -5.95 4.20
C GLN A 67 -14.05 -4.72 4.72
N ALA A 68 -12.72 -4.82 4.82
CA ALA A 68 -11.90 -3.77 5.41
C ALA A 68 -11.94 -2.45 4.62
N PRO A 69 -11.89 -2.42 3.26
CA PRO A 69 -11.97 -1.18 2.50
C PRO A 69 -13.20 -0.34 2.84
N GLY A 70 -14.38 -0.97 2.95
CA GLY A 70 -15.64 -0.28 3.22
C GLY A 70 -15.75 0.34 4.62
N LYS A 71 -14.78 0.09 5.51
CA LYS A 71 -14.74 0.64 6.87
C LYS A 71 -13.86 1.88 7.00
N LEU A 72 -13.23 2.35 5.91
CA LEU A 72 -12.48 3.61 5.93
C LEU A 72 -13.41 4.78 6.22
N GLU A 73 -12.98 5.60 7.16
CA GLU A 73 -13.67 6.82 7.55
C GLU A 73 -12.85 8.03 7.12
N PHE A 74 -13.53 9.13 6.84
CA PHE A 74 -12.90 10.31 6.28
C PHE A 74 -13.28 11.55 7.08
N THR A 75 -12.29 12.40 7.35
CA THR A 75 -12.51 13.70 7.99
C THR A 75 -11.75 14.76 7.22
N ARG A 76 -12.35 15.94 7.05
CA ARG A 76 -11.72 17.07 6.37
C ARG A 76 -11.20 18.03 7.41
N GLU A 77 -9.89 18.20 7.48
CA GLU A 77 -9.24 19.02 8.50
C GLU A 77 -8.09 19.81 7.88
N ASN A 78 -7.94 21.08 8.26
CA ASN A 78 -6.79 21.92 7.90
C ASN A 78 -6.46 21.98 6.39
N GLY A 79 -7.48 21.93 5.53
CA GLY A 79 -7.29 21.93 4.06
C GLY A 79 -6.87 20.57 3.46
N GLY A 80 -6.74 19.53 4.28
CA GLY A 80 -6.45 18.16 3.87
C GLY A 80 -7.63 17.21 4.07
N LEU A 81 -7.45 15.99 3.59
CA LEU A 81 -8.34 14.86 3.82
C LEU A 81 -7.64 13.82 4.68
N THR A 82 -8.15 13.59 5.88
CA THR A 82 -7.67 12.54 6.79
C THR A 82 -8.47 11.27 6.55
N LEU A 83 -7.76 10.18 6.27
CA LEU A 83 -8.30 8.83 6.16
C LEU A 83 -8.01 8.09 7.46
N LEU A 84 -9.06 7.62 8.15
CA LEU A 84 -8.99 6.83 9.36
C LEU A 84 -9.33 5.38 9.03
N ASN A 85 -8.43 4.47 9.40
CA ASN A 85 -8.61 3.04 9.22
C ASN A 85 -8.80 2.37 10.58
N PRO A 86 -10.05 2.03 10.96
CA PRO A 86 -10.33 1.33 12.21
C PRO A 86 -10.03 -0.18 12.13
N THR A 87 -9.62 -0.70 10.97
CA THR A 87 -9.47 -2.14 10.72
C THR A 87 -8.05 -2.62 11.07
N PRO A 88 -7.85 -3.95 11.24
CA PRO A 88 -6.53 -4.52 11.51
C PRO A 88 -5.66 -4.70 10.25
N TYR A 89 -6.05 -4.17 9.09
CA TYR A 89 -5.37 -4.38 7.80
C TYR A 89 -4.71 -3.10 7.28
N TYR A 90 -3.61 -3.23 6.55
CA TYR A 90 -3.07 -2.13 5.74
C TYR A 90 -3.92 -1.92 4.50
N LEU A 91 -4.47 -0.72 4.33
CA LEU A 91 -5.30 -0.39 3.17
C LEU A 91 -4.52 0.49 2.21
N THR A 92 -4.17 -0.05 1.04
CA THR A 92 -3.56 0.74 -0.05
C THR A 92 -4.67 1.40 -0.86
N VAL A 93 -4.90 2.68 -0.61
CA VAL A 93 -5.93 3.51 -1.23
C VAL A 93 -5.38 4.14 -2.51
N THR A 94 -6.14 4.00 -3.59
CA THR A 94 -5.85 4.56 -4.91
C THR A 94 -7.10 5.15 -5.52
N ASP A 95 -6.93 5.92 -6.60
CA ASP A 95 -8.03 6.61 -7.29
C ASP A 95 -8.86 7.47 -6.31
N LEU A 96 -8.19 7.99 -5.28
CA LEU A 96 -8.81 8.77 -4.23
C LEU A 96 -9.21 10.14 -4.79
N LYS A 97 -10.48 10.47 -4.66
CA LYS A 97 -11.04 11.73 -5.13
C LYS A 97 -11.89 12.39 -4.06
N ALA A 98 -11.78 13.71 -3.98
CA ALA A 98 -12.70 14.57 -3.25
C ALA A 98 -13.40 15.50 -4.25
N GLY A 99 -14.67 15.22 -4.56
CA GLY A 99 -15.38 15.81 -5.68
C GLY A 99 -14.64 15.52 -7.00
N ASN A 100 -14.26 16.58 -7.72
CA ASN A 100 -13.53 16.46 -8.98
C ASN A 100 -12.00 16.45 -8.83
N LYS A 101 -11.48 16.55 -7.60
CA LYS A 101 -10.04 16.61 -7.33
C LYS A 101 -9.49 15.22 -7.07
N SER A 102 -8.50 14.81 -7.87
CA SER A 102 -7.70 13.62 -7.59
C SER A 102 -6.68 13.93 -6.51
N LEU A 103 -6.58 13.03 -5.53
CA LEU A 103 -5.64 13.13 -4.42
C LEU A 103 -4.54 12.09 -4.60
N GLU A 104 -3.48 12.20 -3.80
CA GLU A 104 -2.38 11.26 -3.82
C GLU A 104 -2.82 9.87 -3.34
N ASN A 105 -2.27 8.83 -3.97
CA ASN A 105 -2.41 7.46 -3.50
C ASN A 105 -1.70 7.34 -2.15
N THR A 106 -2.30 6.60 -1.23
CA THR A 106 -1.76 6.45 0.12
C THR A 106 -1.99 5.07 0.67
N MET A 107 -1.25 4.71 1.70
CA MET A 107 -1.47 3.48 2.44
C MET A 107 -1.78 3.82 3.89
N VAL A 108 -2.98 3.46 4.32
CA VAL A 108 -3.46 3.75 5.67
C VAL A 108 -3.12 2.55 6.58
N PRO A 109 -2.34 2.74 7.65
CA PRO A 109 -1.96 1.65 8.54
C PRO A 109 -3.16 1.12 9.34
N PRO A 110 -3.09 -0.11 9.87
CA PRO A 110 -4.08 -0.66 10.77
C PRO A 110 -4.30 0.23 11.99
N GLN A 111 -5.57 0.44 12.37
CA GLN A 111 -5.97 1.25 13.53
C GLN A 111 -5.30 2.64 13.58
N GLY A 112 -5.05 3.23 12.41
CA GLY A 112 -4.29 4.46 12.27
C GLY A 112 -4.92 5.39 11.24
N LYS A 113 -4.23 6.51 10.99
CA LYS A 113 -4.69 7.53 10.06
C LYS A 113 -3.57 8.09 9.21
N VAL A 114 -3.94 8.59 8.02
CA VAL A 114 -3.05 9.34 7.14
C VAL A 114 -3.81 10.53 6.59
N THR A 115 -3.16 11.68 6.52
CA THR A 115 -3.72 12.89 5.91
C THR A 115 -3.05 13.14 4.56
N VAL A 116 -3.87 13.35 3.53
CA VAL A 116 -3.42 13.78 2.20
C VAL A 116 -3.87 15.21 1.95
N ASN A 117 -3.06 15.98 1.22
CA ASN A 117 -3.41 17.35 0.87
C ASN A 117 -4.54 17.38 -0.17
N ILE A 118 -5.45 18.36 -0.09
CA ILE A 118 -6.43 18.63 -1.15
C ILE A 118 -5.91 19.80 -1.99
N PRO A 119 -5.46 19.59 -3.24
CA PRO A 119 -4.88 20.66 -4.06
C PRO A 119 -5.85 21.84 -4.22
N GLY A 120 -5.42 23.05 -3.86
CA GLY A 120 -6.26 24.26 -3.94
C GLY A 120 -7.43 24.27 -2.95
N GLY A 121 -7.34 23.53 -1.85
CA GLY A 121 -8.30 23.55 -0.75
C GLY A 121 -9.61 22.80 -1.04
N TYR A 122 -10.46 22.73 -0.02
CA TYR A 122 -11.72 22.00 -0.08
C TYR A 122 -12.81 22.82 -0.81
N THR A 123 -13.55 22.17 -1.73
CA THR A 123 -14.59 22.80 -2.55
C THR A 123 -15.96 22.14 -2.42
N GLY A 124 -16.18 21.23 -1.47
CA GLY A 124 -17.40 20.39 -1.45
C GLY A 124 -17.23 19.06 -2.21
N GLY A 125 -18.24 18.19 -2.14
CA GLY A 125 -18.36 16.99 -2.97
C GLY A 125 -18.16 15.66 -2.25
N ASP A 126 -18.46 14.57 -2.94
CA ASP A 126 -18.32 13.22 -2.42
C ASP A 126 -16.88 12.75 -2.41
N ILE A 127 -16.55 11.89 -1.43
CA ILE A 127 -15.28 11.17 -1.44
C ILE A 127 -15.52 9.85 -2.17
N THR A 128 -14.64 9.53 -3.11
CA THR A 128 -14.64 8.21 -3.76
C THR A 128 -13.22 7.68 -3.82
N TYR A 129 -13.08 6.36 -3.74
CA TYR A 129 -11.77 5.71 -3.76
C TYR A 129 -11.89 4.25 -4.16
N LYS A 130 -10.75 3.65 -4.48
CA LYS A 130 -10.56 2.20 -4.61
C LYS A 130 -9.42 1.77 -3.70
N THR A 131 -9.28 0.47 -3.52
CA THR A 131 -8.13 -0.12 -2.84
C THR A 131 -7.47 -1.20 -3.70
N ILE A 132 -6.22 -1.54 -3.40
CA ILE A 132 -5.54 -2.70 -3.98
C ILE A 132 -5.70 -3.87 -3.02
N ASN A 133 -6.28 -4.97 -3.48
CA ASN A 133 -6.52 -6.17 -2.68
C ASN A 133 -5.27 -7.09 -2.59
N ASP A 134 -5.39 -8.19 -1.85
CA ASP A 134 -4.32 -9.16 -1.61
C ASP A 134 -3.77 -9.82 -2.90
N TYR A 135 -4.55 -9.80 -3.98
CA TYR A 135 -4.16 -10.34 -5.29
C TYR A 135 -3.54 -9.28 -6.21
N GLY A 136 -3.38 -8.04 -5.73
CA GLY A 136 -2.86 -6.92 -6.51
C GLY A 136 -3.88 -6.28 -7.47
N ALA A 137 -5.16 -6.65 -7.38
CA ALA A 137 -6.23 -6.09 -8.21
C ALA A 137 -6.90 -4.89 -7.53
N LEU A 138 -7.49 -4.00 -8.34
CA LEU A 138 -8.32 -2.91 -7.84
C LEU A 138 -9.66 -3.46 -7.35
N THR A 139 -10.09 -3.01 -6.17
CA THR A 139 -11.46 -3.23 -5.70
C THR A 139 -12.45 -2.35 -6.45
N GLU A 140 -13.73 -2.68 -6.32
CA GLU A 140 -14.81 -1.80 -6.73
C GLU A 140 -14.70 -0.41 -6.08
N GLN A 141 -15.24 0.59 -6.76
CA GLN A 141 -15.25 1.96 -6.26
C GLN A 141 -16.20 2.10 -5.07
N VAL A 142 -15.70 2.69 -3.99
CA VAL A 142 -16.45 2.93 -2.76
C VAL A 142 -16.67 4.43 -2.57
N ARG A 143 -17.84 4.81 -2.06
CA ARG A 143 -18.11 6.18 -1.60
C ARG A 143 -17.69 6.30 -0.14
N GLY A 144 -16.79 7.23 0.15
CA GLY A 144 -16.29 7.48 1.50
C GLY A 144 -17.33 8.12 2.39
N VAL A 145 -17.45 7.62 3.61
CA VAL A 145 -18.29 8.21 4.66
C VAL A 145 -17.50 9.33 5.33
N VAL A 146 -17.95 10.57 5.13
CA VAL A 146 -17.39 11.75 5.81
C VAL A 146 -18.04 11.85 7.18
N LYS A 147 -17.22 11.87 8.23
CA LYS A 147 -17.64 12.24 9.58
C LYS A 147 -17.45 13.74 9.81
#